data_AF-A0A9D6EZM5-F1
#
_entry.id   AF-A0A9D6EZM5-F1
#
_cell.length_a   1.000
_cell.length_b   1.000
_cell.length_c   1.000
_cell.angle_alpha   90.00
_cell.angle_beta   90.00
_cell.angle_gamma   90.00
#
_symmetry.space_group_name_H-M   'P 1'
#
loop_
_entity.id
_entity.type
_entity.pdbx_description
1 polymer ?
#
loop_
_entity_poly.entity_id
_entity_poly.type
_entity_poly.pdbx_seq_one_letter_code
_entity_poly.pdbx_strand_id
1 'polypeptide(L)' 'MGSIFFEITIIVCLASLLSILFRLLKQPTILAYILTGIIVGPFGQLQFGNQEIFRTLAELGITFLLFMVGLE' A
#
# COMPACT_ATOMS: atom_id res chain seq x y z
N MET A 1 9.02 -5.75 -17.15
CA MET A 1 8.40 -6.87 -16.40
C MET A 1 9.04 -7.09 -15.04
N GLY A 2 10.38 -7.07 -14.90
CA GLY A 2 11.03 -7.23 -13.59
C GLY A 2 10.86 -6.06 -12.60
N SER A 3 10.60 -4.84 -13.08
CA SER A 3 10.47 -3.66 -12.21
C SER A 3 9.21 -3.66 -11.36
N ILE A 4 8.05 -4.05 -11.91
CA ILE A 4 6.77 -3.91 -11.19
C ILE A 4 6.66 -4.83 -9.96
N PHE A 5 7.19 -6.05 -10.05
CA PHE A 5 7.24 -6.96 -8.91
C PHE A 5 8.14 -6.39 -7.82
N PHE A 6 9.29 -5.82 -8.21
CA PHE A 6 10.21 -5.17 -7.27
C PHE A 6 9.56 -3.95 -6.59
N GLU A 7 8.82 -3.13 -7.33
CA GLU A 7 8.08 -1.98 -6.80
C GLU A 7 7.01 -2.42 -5.79
N ILE A 8 6.18 -3.42 -6.13
CA ILE A 8 5.16 -3.97 -5.23
C ILE A 8 5.83 -4.58 -3.99
N THR A 9 6.91 -5.34 -4.15
CA THR A 9 7.66 -5.90 -3.02
C THR A 9 8.16 -4.81 -2.09
N ILE A 10 8.77 -3.73 -2.61
CA ILE A 10 9.21 -2.61 -1.78
C ILE A 10 8.04 -1.99 -1.02
N ILE A 11 6.91 -1.74 -1.68
CA ILE A 11 5.73 -1.13 -1.05
C ILE A 11 5.18 -2.02 0.06
N VAL A 12 5.04 -3.34 -0.20
CA VAL A 12 4.54 -4.30 0.79
C VAL A 12 5.51 -4.45 1.96
N CYS A 13 6.82 -4.51 1.71
CA CYS A 13 7.84 -4.57 2.76
C CYS A 13 7.82 -3.30 3.62
N LEU A 14 7.77 -2.12 3.00
CA LEU A 14 7.71 -0.84 3.71
C LEU A 14 6.44 -0.73 4.56
N ALA A 15 5.28 -1.07 3.98
CA ALA A 15 4.00 -1.09 4.67
C ALA A 15 4.00 -2.05 5.87
N SER A 16 4.59 -3.23 5.71
CA SER A 16 4.68 -4.22 6.78
C SER A 16 5.60 -3.73 7.91
N LEU A 17 6.75 -3.15 7.56
CA LEU A 17 7.69 -2.60 8.55
C LEU A 17 7.07 -1.46 9.36
N LEU A 18 6.42 -0.52 8.67
CA LEU A 18 5.70 0.60 9.30
C LEU A 18 4.52 0.11 10.14
N SER A 19 3.78 -0.90 9.68
CA SER A 19 2.66 -1.48 10.44
C SER A 19 3.14 -2.13 11.75
N ILE A 20 4.27 -2.84 11.71
CA ILE A 20 4.90 -3.38 12.92
C ILE A 20 5.30 -2.23 13.85
N LEU A 21 5.97 -1.20 13.34
CA LEU A 21 6.38 -0.03 14.14
C LEU A 21 5.18 0.66 14.80
N PHE A 22 4.11 0.89 14.05
CA PHE A 22 2.88 1.51 14.57
C PHE A 22 2.19 0.65 15.61
N ARG A 23 2.16 -0.67 15.39
CA ARG A 23 1.63 -1.62 16.37
C ARG A 23 2.44 -1.60 17.67
N LEU A 24 3.77 -1.49 17.60
CA LEU A 24 4.62 -1.32 18.79
C LEU A 24 4.34 0.01 19.50
N LEU A 25 4.09 1.08 18.75
CA LEU A 25 3.71 2.40 19.27
C LEU A 25 2.24 2.50 19.71
N LYS A 26 1.48 1.39 19.67
CA LYS A 26 0.04 1.32 19.98
C LYS A 26 -0.82 2.25 19.11
N GLN A 27 -0.35 2.58 17.90
CA GLN A 27 -1.09 3.36 16.92
C GLN A 27 -1.93 2.44 16.02
N PRO A 28 -3.10 2.89 15.53
CA PRO A 28 -3.88 2.16 14.54
C PRO A 28 -3.05 1.81 13.30
N THR A 29 -3.07 0.56 12.87
CA THR A 29 -2.29 0.06 11.72
C THR A 29 -2.69 0.71 10.40
N ILE A 30 -3.93 1.19 10.28
CA ILE A 30 -4.39 1.95 9.11
C ILE A 30 -3.54 3.20 8.85
N LEU A 31 -3.04 3.86 9.91
CA LEU A 31 -2.17 5.02 9.78
C LEU A 31 -0.82 4.65 9.16
N ALA A 32 -0.29 3.47 9.46
CA ALA A 32 0.94 2.98 8.83
C ALA A 32 0.75 2.78 7.32
N TYR A 33 -0.39 2.22 6.89
CA TYR A 33 -0.69 2.05 5.46
C TYR A 33 -0.81 3.40 4.74
N ILE A 34 -1.51 4.38 5.35
CA ILE A 34 -1.64 5.73 4.79
C ILE A 34 -0.26 6.41 4.72
N LEU A 35 0.54 6.34 5.78
CA LEU A 35 1.88 6.92 5.80
C LEU A 35 2.82 6.27 4.79
N THR A 36 2.73 4.95 4.60
CA THR A 36 3.46 4.25 3.54
C THR A 36 3.12 4.87 2.18
N GLY A 37 1.84 5.09 1.89
CA GLY A 37 1.40 5.74 0.66
C GLY A 37 1.89 7.19 0.53
N ILE A 38 1.89 7.96 1.62
CA ILE A 38 2.40 9.35 1.64
C ILE A 38 3.91 9.40 1.41
N ILE A 39 4.66 8.42 1.94
CA ILE A 39 6.11 8.33 1.75
C ILE A 39 6.39 7.90 0.31
N VAL A 40 5.76 6.83 -0.18
CA VAL A 40 5.97 6.27 -1.51
C VAL A 40 5.45 7.17 -2.62
N GLY A 41 4.37 7.92 -2.39
CA GLY A 41 3.74 8.83 -3.36
C GLY A 41 4.71 9.82 -4.04
N PRO A 42 5.46 10.66 -3.30
CA PRO A 42 6.47 11.56 -3.86
C PRO A 42 7.67 10.80 -4.45
N PHE A 43 8.04 9.64 -3.90
CA PHE A 43 9.02 8.76 -4.57
C PHE A 43 8.48 8.21 -5.90
N GLY A 44 7.16 8.22 -6.14
CA GLY A 44 6.54 7.78 -7.38
C GLY A 44 6.56 8.77 -8.54
N GLN A 45 6.95 10.02 -8.30
CA GLN A 45 7.39 10.89 -9.40
C GLN A 45 8.70 10.40 -10.03
N LEU A 46 9.45 9.51 -9.37
CA LEU A 46 10.46 8.67 -10.02
C LEU A 46 9.80 7.41 -10.61
N GLN A 47 9.07 7.57 -11.72
CA GLN A 47 8.87 6.52 -12.74
C GLN A 47 8.50 5.11 -12.22
N PHE A 48 7.55 4.98 -11.28
CA PHE A 48 6.95 3.66 -11.03
C PHE A 48 6.25 3.19 -12.30
N GLY A 49 6.62 2.00 -12.77
CA GLY A 49 6.17 1.46 -14.03
C GLY A 49 4.65 1.24 -14.04
N ASN A 50 3.98 1.94 -14.95
CA ASN A 50 2.58 1.78 -15.31
C ASN A 50 1.54 2.07 -14.19
N GLN A 51 1.24 3.36 -14.00
CA GLN A 51 0.23 3.87 -13.05
C GLN A 51 -1.15 3.18 -13.16
N GLU A 52 -1.51 2.68 -14.34
CA GLU A 52 -2.79 1.98 -14.56
C GLU A 52 -2.91 0.70 -13.73
N ILE A 53 -1.82 -0.06 -13.58
CA ILE A 53 -1.82 -1.32 -12.82
C ILE A 53 -2.03 -1.01 -11.33
N PHE A 54 -1.29 -0.05 -10.79
CA PHE A 54 -1.46 0.37 -9.40
C PHE A 54 -2.85 0.91 -9.11
N ARG A 55 -3.44 1.68 -10.05
CA ARG A 55 -4.81 2.15 -9.94
C ARG A 55 -5.80 1.00 -9.89
N THR A 56 -5.66 0.03 -10.78
CA THR A 56 -6.52 -1.16 -10.83
C THR A 56 -6.42 -1.96 -9.52
N LEU A 57 -5.21 -2.15 -8.98
CA LEU A 57 -5.02 -2.85 -7.71
C LEU A 57 -5.63 -2.09 -6.52
N ALA A 58 -5.54 -0.75 -6.51
CA ALA A 58 -6.17 0.07 -5.48
C ALA A 58 -7.70 -0.04 -5.52
N GLU A 59 -8.29 0.02 -6.71
CA GLU A 59 -9.74 -0.16 -6.91
C GLU A 59 -10.20 -1.56 -6.46
N LEU A 60 -9.45 -2.61 -6.78
CA LEU A 60 -9.69 -3.97 -6.29
C LEU A 60 -9.59 -4.06 -4.76
N GLY A 61 -8.56 -3.46 -4.16
CA GLY A 61 -8.36 -3.46 -2.72
C GLY A 61 -9.51 -2.80 -1.96
N ILE A 62 -9.98 -1.65 -2.43
CA ILE A 62 -11.15 -0.96 -1.86
C ILE A 62 -12.42 -1.79 -2.06
N THR A 63 -12.59 -2.40 -3.23
CA THR A 63 -13.75 -3.26 -3.51
C THR A 63 -13.78 -4.46 -2.56
N PHE A 64 -12.64 -5.14 -2.33
CA PHE A 64 -12.56 -6.24 -1.37
C PHE A 64 -12.78 -5.78 0.07
N LEU A 65 -12.30 -4.59 0.44
CA LEU A 65 -12.53 -4.02 1.77
C LEU A 65 -14.02 -3.74 2.01
N LEU A 66 -14.69 -3.08 1.06
CA LEU A 66 -16.12 -2.82 1.13
C LEU A 66 -16.95 -4.10 1.09
N PHE A 67 -16.52 -5.10 0.31
CA PHE A 67 -17.14 -6.42 0.30
C PHE A 67 -17.02 -7.13 1.65
N MET A 68 -15.84 -7.11 2.28
CA MET A 68 -15.62 -7.69 3.61
C MET A 68 -16.51 -7.00 4.66
N VAL A 69 -16.57 -5.68 4.65
CA VAL A 69 -17.43 -4.89 5.55
C VAL A 69 -18.91 -5.22 5.34
N GLY A 70 -19.33 -5.56 4.11
CA GLY A 70 -20.69 -5.97 3.81
C GLY A 70 -21.02 -7.43 4.15
N LEU A 71 -20.00 -8.28 4.37
CA LEU A 71 -20.17 -9.67 4.83
C LEU A 71 -20.22 -9.80 6.35
N GLU A 72 -19.70 -8.80 7.07
CA GLU A 72 -19.81 -8.66 8.53
C GLU A 72 -21.17 -8.06 8.92
#